data_AF-A0AAN8F7X2-F1
#
_entry.id   AF-A0AAN8F7X2-F1
#
_cell.length_a   1.000
_cell.length_b   1.000
_cell.length_c   1.000
_cell.angle_alpha   90.00
_cell.angle_beta   90.00
_cell.angle_gamma   90.00
#
_symmetry.space_group_name_H-M   'P 1'
#
loop_
_entity.id
_entity.type
_entity.pdbx_description
1 polymer ?
#
loop_
_entity_poly.entity_id
_entity_poly.type
_entity_poly.pdbx_seq_one_letter_code
_entity_poly.pdbx_strand_id
1 'polypeptide(L)'
;MGTYGFFMFFLWIMPWHPGSAVDDFSDIEIYDPNEPRSRLIMVNGHMWFHAGRGKNVTFKTSAGGSIFLDNTDISKLPEMTHFSDLKQKVEAISTRQDTFKSRIESHQSTLILVATASRQLLQSVANSTKKINELQEWRQNKTHKDVRIRRFMGRLQRSLKALADMLVMDGCANKPCQHGGTCLPRFGKKYNCLCPPYRT
;
A
#
# COMPACT_ATOMS: atom_id res chain seq x y z
N MET A 1 39.39 82.47 101.65
CA MET A 1 40.53 82.48 100.71
C MET A 1 40.25 81.37 99.70
N GLY A 2 39.72 81.67 98.51
CA GLY A 2 40.49 82.15 97.35
C GLY A 2 41.47 81.03 96.94
N THR A 3 41.43 80.41 95.75
CA THR A 3 41.46 81.05 94.43
C THR A 3 41.36 80.01 93.29
N TYR A 4 40.53 80.36 92.30
CA TYR A 4 40.63 80.20 90.84
C TYR A 4 40.97 78.85 90.18
N GLY A 5 40.01 78.39 89.37
CA GLY A 5 40.20 77.36 88.36
C GLY A 5 40.95 77.87 87.12
N PHE A 6 41.50 76.91 86.38
CA PHE A 6 42.00 77.10 85.02
C PHE A 6 41.49 75.93 84.18
N PHE A 7 40.56 76.23 83.29
CA PHE A 7 40.06 75.34 82.24
C PHE A 7 41.13 75.25 81.13
N MET A 8 41.56 74.04 80.77
CA MET A 8 42.35 73.79 79.55
C MET A 8 41.56 72.87 78.63
N PHE A 9 40.87 73.49 77.68
CA PHE A 9 40.21 72.84 76.54
C PHE A 9 41.29 72.30 75.60
N PHE A 10 41.46 70.98 75.53
CA PHE A 10 42.11 70.33 74.40
C PHE A 10 41.05 69.95 73.36
N LEU A 11 40.97 70.77 72.30
CA LEU A 11 40.26 70.47 71.06
C LEU A 11 40.91 69.27 70.38
N TRP A 12 40.28 68.09 70.49
CA TRP A 12 40.57 66.95 69.63
C TRP A 12 39.87 67.18 68.28
N ILE A 13 40.66 67.47 67.25
CA ILE A 13 40.22 67.50 65.86
C ILE A 13 40.03 66.04 65.44
N MET A 14 38.79 65.56 65.40
CA MET A 14 38.42 64.27 64.80
C MET A 14 38.40 64.44 63.27
N PRO A 15 39.11 63.59 62.49
CA PRO A 15 39.06 63.66 61.04
C PRO A 15 37.68 63.21 60.54
N TRP A 16 36.94 64.13 59.94
CA TRP A 16 35.75 63.84 59.15
C TRP A 16 36.10 62.91 57.98
N HIS A 17 35.59 61.68 57.99
CA HIS A 17 35.47 60.85 56.78
C HIS A 17 34.11 61.14 56.13
N PRO A 18 34.05 61.56 54.85
CA PRO A 18 32.80 61.55 54.12
C PRO A 18 32.51 60.10 53.72
N GLY A 19 31.86 59.36 54.60
CA GLY A 19 31.25 58.09 54.24
C GLY A 19 30.05 58.38 53.34
N SER A 20 30.23 58.30 52.03
CA SER A 20 29.14 58.19 51.07
C SER A 20 28.44 56.85 51.30
N ALA A 21 27.42 56.84 52.16
CA ALA A 21 26.44 55.77 52.21
C ALA A 21 25.60 55.87 50.92
N VAL A 22 26.11 55.25 49.86
CA VAL A 22 25.26 54.77 48.78
C VAL A 22 24.51 53.61 49.42
N ASP A 23 23.22 53.79 49.71
CA ASP A 23 22.35 52.68 50.09
C ASP A 23 22.24 51.75 48.87
N ASP A 24 23.19 50.83 48.78
CA ASP A 24 23.17 49.73 47.82
C ASP A 24 22.10 48.76 48.32
N PHE A 25 20.89 48.87 47.74
CA PHE A 25 19.80 47.93 47.96
C PHE A 25 20.19 46.58 47.37
N SER A 26 21.06 45.86 48.09
CA SER A 26 21.45 44.49 47.83
C SER A 26 20.21 43.62 47.55
N ASP A 27 20.32 42.80 46.52
CA ASP A 27 19.27 41.95 45.95
C ASP A 27 18.37 41.33 47.03
N ILE A 28 17.08 41.68 47.01
CA ILE A 28 16.10 41.06 47.90
C ILE A 28 15.98 39.58 47.51
N GLU A 29 16.53 38.68 48.34
CA GLU A 29 16.37 37.24 48.17
C GLU A 29 14.90 36.84 48.35
N ILE A 30 14.20 36.66 47.23
CA ILE A 30 12.76 36.38 47.18
C ILE A 30 12.45 35.02 47.81
N TYR A 31 13.38 34.05 47.72
CA TYR A 31 13.19 32.69 48.20
C TYR A 31 14.29 32.26 49.18
N ASP A 32 13.91 32.07 50.45
CA ASP A 32 14.72 31.40 51.47
C ASP A 32 13.95 30.16 51.96
N PRO A 33 14.45 28.94 51.71
CA PRO A 33 13.77 27.70 52.11
C PRO A 33 13.66 27.50 53.63
N ASN A 34 14.43 28.26 54.43
CA ASN A 34 14.40 28.20 55.89
C ASN A 34 13.58 29.33 56.53
N GLU A 35 13.09 30.29 55.75
CA GLU A 35 12.31 31.42 56.27
C GLU A 35 11.00 30.95 56.91
N PRO A 36 10.81 31.12 58.24
CA PRO A 36 9.59 30.67 58.90
C PRO A 36 8.42 31.65 58.71
N ARG A 37 8.65 32.86 58.18
CA ARG A 37 7.62 33.91 58.04
C ARG A 37 7.06 33.97 56.63
N SER A 38 5.74 34.17 56.54
CA SER A 38 5.10 34.51 55.28
C SER A 38 5.24 36.01 55.04
N ARG A 39 5.50 36.41 53.79
CA ARG A 39 5.83 37.81 53.43
C ARG A 39 5.27 38.16 52.06
N LEU A 40 4.94 39.44 51.89
CA LEU A 40 4.63 40.04 50.60
C LEU A 40 5.81 40.92 50.20
N ILE A 41 6.38 40.66 49.03
CA ILE A 41 7.59 41.35 48.56
C ILE A 41 7.33 41.93 47.18
N MET A 42 7.68 43.20 46.99
CA MET A 42 7.69 43.87 45.69
C MET A 42 9.13 44.02 45.22
N VAL A 43 9.50 43.37 44.11
CA VAL A 43 10.84 43.49 43.50
C VAL A 43 10.68 43.71 42.00
N ASN A 44 11.29 44.76 41.46
CA ASN A 44 11.27 45.09 40.03
C ASN A 44 9.84 45.17 39.43
N GLY A 45 8.87 45.66 40.20
CA GLY A 45 7.47 45.74 39.79
C GLY A 45 6.68 44.43 39.87
N HIS A 46 7.32 43.32 40.25
CA HIS A 46 6.63 42.05 40.52
C HIS A 46 6.20 41.95 41.98
N MET A 47 4.96 41.51 42.19
CA MET A 47 4.41 41.22 43.52
C MET A 47 4.51 39.73 43.82
N TRP A 48 5.21 39.39 44.91
CA TRP A 48 5.43 38.03 45.35
C TRP A 48 4.68 37.78 46.67
N PHE A 49 3.85 36.73 46.68
CA PHE A 49 3.27 36.18 47.90
C PHE A 49 4.07 34.94 48.30
N HIS A 50 4.90 35.07 49.32
CA HIS A 50 5.73 33.98 49.80
C HIS A 50 5.14 33.40 51.09
N ALA A 51 4.85 32.10 51.08
CA ALA A 51 4.51 31.38 52.31
C ALA A 51 5.80 30.91 53.00
N GLY A 52 5.92 31.22 54.29
CA GLY A 52 7.02 30.68 55.09
C GLY A 52 6.96 29.16 55.22
N ARG A 53 8.06 28.56 55.67
CA ARG A 53 8.20 27.11 55.82
C ARG A 53 7.02 26.49 56.59
N GLY A 54 6.34 25.54 55.95
CA GLY A 54 5.19 24.83 56.53
C GLY A 54 3.91 25.65 56.64
N LYS A 55 3.84 26.83 56.00
CA LYS A 55 2.66 27.69 55.95
C LYS A 55 2.09 27.72 54.54
N ASN A 56 0.85 28.18 54.43
CA ASN A 56 0.16 28.37 53.14
C ASN A 56 -0.19 29.85 52.96
N VAL A 57 -0.23 30.31 51.71
CA VAL A 57 -0.97 31.53 51.35
C VAL A 57 -2.41 31.12 51.09
N THR A 58 -3.37 31.79 51.73
CA THR A 58 -4.79 31.48 51.54
C THR A 58 -5.54 32.76 51.22
N PHE A 59 -6.15 32.78 50.04
CA PHE A 59 -7.09 33.83 49.65
C PHE A 59 -8.50 33.33 49.90
N LYS A 60 -9.27 34.05 50.70
CA LYS A 60 -10.67 33.73 50.99
C LYS A 60 -11.53 34.91 50.58
N THR A 61 -12.62 34.64 49.89
CA THR A 61 -13.66 35.62 49.60
C THR A 61 -14.83 35.45 50.57
N SER A 62 -15.55 36.54 50.83
CA SER A 62 -16.82 36.51 51.57
C SER A 62 -17.98 36.11 50.64
N ALA A 63 -19.19 35.99 51.19
CA ALA A 63 -20.38 35.62 50.41
C ALA A 63 -20.56 36.54 49.19
N GLY A 64 -20.46 35.96 47.98
CA GLY A 64 -20.61 36.66 46.70
C GLY A 64 -19.32 37.26 46.11
N GLY A 65 -18.17 37.13 46.78
CA GLY A 65 -16.87 37.58 46.23
C GLY A 65 -16.21 36.50 45.37
N SER A 66 -15.58 36.91 44.28
CA SER A 66 -14.79 36.04 43.39
C SER A 66 -13.36 36.56 43.23
N ILE A 67 -12.45 35.66 42.86
CA ILE A 67 -11.04 35.98 42.59
C ILE A 67 -10.82 35.81 41.09
N PHE A 68 -10.34 36.86 40.45
CA PHE A 68 -9.98 36.85 39.04
C PHE A 68 -8.46 36.94 38.88
N LEU A 69 -7.92 36.17 37.94
CA LEU A 69 -6.59 36.39 37.38
C LEU A 69 -6.77 36.91 35.96
N ASP A 70 -6.26 38.11 35.71
CA ASP A 70 -6.62 38.94 34.56
C ASP A 70 -8.15 39.08 34.43
N ASN A 71 -8.73 38.45 33.40
CA ASN A 71 -10.17 38.47 33.14
C ASN A 71 -10.84 37.12 33.44
N THR A 72 -10.15 36.18 34.10
CA THR A 72 -10.61 34.81 34.32
C THR A 72 -10.89 34.55 35.80
N ASP A 73 -12.12 34.13 36.11
CA ASP A 73 -12.50 33.68 37.45
C ASP A 73 -11.81 32.34 37.76
N ILE A 74 -11.05 32.29 38.84
CA ILE A 74 -10.30 31.10 39.26
C ILE A 74 -11.23 29.90 39.49
N SER A 75 -12.49 30.14 39.86
CA SER A 75 -13.50 29.09 40.08
C SER A 75 -13.89 28.34 38.80
N LYS A 76 -13.58 28.91 37.63
CA LYS A 76 -13.84 28.31 36.32
C LYS A 76 -12.63 27.57 35.76
N LEU A 77 -11.49 27.59 36.45
CA LEU A 77 -10.31 26.85 36.00
C LEU A 77 -10.59 25.35 36.15
N PRO A 78 -10.32 24.56 35.10
CA PRO A 78 -10.57 23.12 35.14
C PRO A 78 -9.69 22.47 36.21
N GLU A 79 -10.30 21.58 37.00
CA GLU A 79 -9.60 20.77 37.99
C GLU A 79 -8.67 19.76 37.29
N MET A 80 -7.51 19.46 37.88
CA MET A 80 -6.48 18.59 37.28
C MET A 80 -7.00 17.17 36.95
N THR A 81 -8.06 16.73 37.63
CA THR A 81 -8.77 15.46 37.43
C THR A 81 -9.44 15.38 36.05
N HIS A 82 -10.05 16.48 35.58
CA HIS A 82 -10.65 16.53 34.25
C HIS A 82 -9.59 16.42 33.15
N PHE A 83 -8.39 16.95 33.39
CA PHE A 83 -7.28 16.86 32.44
C PHE A 83 -6.71 15.44 32.34
N SER A 84 -6.59 14.71 33.46
CA SER A 84 -6.16 13.30 33.43
C SER A 84 -7.14 12.39 32.70
N ASP A 85 -8.44 12.61 32.90
CA ASP A 85 -9.49 11.82 32.23
C ASP A 85 -9.50 12.09 30.72
N LEU A 86 -9.34 13.35 30.32
CA LEU A 86 -9.22 13.71 28.91
C LEU A 86 -7.97 13.09 28.28
N LYS A 87 -6.84 13.13 28.98
CA LYS A 87 -5.60 12.47 28.53
C LYS A 87 -5.82 10.97 28.32
N GLN A 88 -6.45 10.30 29.27
CA GLN A 88 -6.75 8.86 29.17
C GLN A 88 -7.68 8.55 27.99
N LYS A 89 -8.71 9.38 27.76
CA LYS A 89 -9.60 9.21 26.60
C LYS A 89 -8.88 9.41 25.28
N VAL A 90 -8.01 10.41 25.17
CA VAL A 90 -7.20 10.67 23.98
C VAL A 90 -6.25 9.49 23.70
N GLU A 91 -5.61 8.95 24.73
CA GLU A 91 -4.73 7.79 24.61
C GLU A 91 -5.50 6.52 24.20
N ALA A 92 -6.71 6.31 24.75
CA ALA A 92 -7.59 5.22 24.34
C ALA A 92 -8.08 5.37 22.89
N ILE A 93 -8.28 6.60 22.40
CA ILE A 93 -8.62 6.87 20.99
C ILE A 93 -7.41 6.61 20.10
N SER A 94 -6.21 7.06 20.49
CA SER A 94 -4.97 6.84 19.74
C SER A 94 -4.68 5.35 19.55
N THR A 95 -4.76 4.57 20.62
CA THR A 95 -4.54 3.11 20.55
C THR A 95 -5.56 2.41 19.64
N ARG A 96 -6.84 2.82 19.68
CA ARG A 96 -7.85 2.31 18.74
C ARG A 96 -7.50 2.69 17.29
N GLN A 97 -7.02 3.90 17.06
CA GLN A 97 -6.61 4.36 15.73
C GLN A 97 -5.43 3.54 15.18
N ASP A 98 -4.44 3.18 16.00
CA ASP A 98 -3.32 2.33 15.59
C ASP A 98 -3.76 0.91 15.24
N THR A 99 -4.67 0.33 16.03
CA THR A 99 -5.23 -0.99 15.71
C THR A 99 -6.07 -0.97 14.42
N PHE A 100 -6.76 0.14 14.14
CA PHE A 100 -7.51 0.29 12.89
C PHE A 100 -6.58 0.46 11.68
N LYS A 101 -5.53 1.27 11.83
CA LYS A 101 -4.49 1.46 10.81
C LYS A 101 -3.83 0.14 10.41
N SER A 102 -3.43 -0.67 11.38
CA SER A 102 -2.80 -1.98 11.09
C SER A 102 -3.75 -2.95 10.36
N ARG A 103 -5.06 -2.93 10.69
CA ARG A 103 -6.06 -3.70 9.93
C ARG A 103 -6.21 -3.22 8.49
N ILE A 104 -6.22 -1.91 8.26
CA ILE A 104 -6.27 -1.34 6.90
C ILE A 104 -5.03 -1.73 6.10
N GLU A 105 -3.84 -1.59 6.67
CA GLU A 105 -2.58 -1.96 6.02
C GLU A 105 -2.52 -3.46 5.67
N SER A 106 -3.04 -4.31 6.56
CA SER A 106 -3.20 -5.75 6.32
C SER A 106 -4.17 -6.00 5.16
N HIS A 107 -5.36 -5.39 5.17
CA HIS A 107 -6.32 -5.51 4.07
C HIS A 107 -5.76 -5.01 2.74
N GLN A 108 -5.06 -3.88 2.72
CA GLN A 108 -4.41 -3.36 1.52
C GLN A 108 -3.38 -4.35 0.96
N SER A 109 -2.60 -4.99 1.83
CA SER A 109 -1.65 -6.02 1.43
C SER A 109 -2.35 -7.25 0.80
N THR A 110 -3.47 -7.69 1.37
CA THR A 110 -4.27 -8.79 0.79
C THR A 110 -4.87 -8.42 -0.57
N LEU A 111 -5.34 -7.18 -0.74
CA LEU A 111 -5.88 -6.71 -2.02
C LEU A 111 -4.81 -6.66 -3.11
N ILE A 112 -3.59 -6.22 -2.79
CA ILE A 112 -2.47 -6.24 -3.72
C ILE A 112 -2.14 -7.68 -4.14
N LEU A 113 -2.14 -8.62 -3.21
CA LEU A 113 -1.89 -10.04 -3.51
C LEU A 113 -2.96 -10.61 -4.45
N VAL A 114 -4.24 -10.35 -4.19
CA VAL A 114 -5.33 -10.79 -5.05
C VAL A 114 -5.26 -10.15 -6.44
N ALA A 115 -4.95 -8.85 -6.51
CA ALA A 115 -4.81 -8.13 -7.77
C ALA A 115 -3.63 -8.65 -8.62
N THR A 116 -2.51 -9.00 -7.99
CA THR A 116 -1.34 -9.55 -8.69
C THR A 116 -1.59 -10.98 -9.17
N ALA A 117 -2.16 -11.84 -8.32
CA ALA A 117 -2.54 -13.21 -8.68
C ALA A 117 -3.57 -13.25 -9.83
N SER A 118 -4.61 -12.40 -9.77
CA SER A 118 -5.60 -12.30 -10.85
C SER A 118 -4.98 -11.84 -12.17
N ARG A 119 -4.04 -10.89 -12.13
CA ARG A 119 -3.33 -10.44 -13.34
C ARG A 119 -2.49 -11.55 -13.97
N GLN A 120 -1.79 -12.35 -13.16
CA GLN A 120 -1.04 -13.51 -13.64
C GLN A 120 -1.95 -14.57 -14.26
N LEU A 121 -3.09 -14.86 -13.63
CA LEU A 121 -4.09 -15.78 -14.19
C LEU A 121 -4.61 -15.28 -15.53
N LEU A 122 -4.95 -14.00 -15.65
CA LEU A 122 -5.40 -13.41 -16.92
C LEU A 122 -4.34 -13.50 -18.02
N GLN A 123 -3.07 -13.30 -17.70
CA GLN A 123 -1.97 -13.47 -18.65
C GLN A 123 -1.80 -14.93 -19.08
N SER A 124 -1.89 -15.87 -18.15
CA SER A 124 -1.84 -17.30 -18.44
C SER A 124 -3.00 -17.74 -19.36
N VAL A 125 -4.21 -17.26 -19.07
CA VAL A 125 -5.39 -17.48 -19.91
C VAL A 125 -5.16 -16.89 -21.30
N ALA A 126 -4.65 -15.65 -21.41
CA ALA A 126 -4.38 -15.03 -22.71
C ALA A 126 -3.35 -15.81 -23.55
N ASN A 127 -2.27 -16.29 -22.93
CA ASN A 127 -1.27 -17.12 -23.59
C ASN A 127 -1.85 -18.46 -24.04
N SER A 128 -2.67 -19.08 -23.19
CA SER A 128 -3.35 -20.35 -23.50
C SER A 128 -4.32 -20.18 -24.67
N THR A 129 -5.09 -19.10 -24.69
CA THR A 129 -6.00 -18.77 -25.80
C THR A 129 -5.25 -18.60 -27.12
N LYS A 130 -4.09 -17.94 -27.12
CA LYS A 130 -3.24 -17.85 -28.33
C LYS A 130 -2.83 -19.23 -28.82
N LYS A 131 -2.38 -20.11 -27.91
CA LYS A 131 -1.98 -21.48 -28.26
C LYS A 131 -3.15 -22.29 -28.82
N ILE A 132 -4.34 -22.14 -28.24
CA ILE A 132 -5.57 -22.80 -28.74
C ILE A 132 -5.89 -22.31 -30.15
N ASN A 133 -5.80 -21.01 -30.42
CA ASN A 133 -6.05 -20.46 -31.75
C ASN A 133 -5.05 -21.00 -32.79
N GLU A 134 -3.75 -21.03 -32.47
CA GLU A 134 -2.73 -21.65 -33.34
C GLU A 134 -3.04 -23.13 -33.62
N LEU A 135 -3.42 -23.90 -32.59
CA LEU A 135 -3.79 -25.30 -32.75
C LEU A 135 -5.07 -25.48 -33.58
N GLN A 136 -6.02 -24.55 -33.45
CA GLN A 136 -7.25 -24.56 -34.23
C GLN A 136 -6.96 -24.29 -35.72
N GLU A 137 -6.13 -23.30 -36.03
CA GLU A 137 -5.68 -23.02 -37.40
C GLU A 137 -4.92 -24.21 -38.00
N TRP A 138 -4.00 -24.80 -37.23
CA TRP A 138 -3.29 -25.99 -37.65
C TRP A 138 -4.24 -27.16 -37.93
N ARG A 139 -5.24 -27.37 -37.05
CA ARG A 139 -6.26 -28.41 -37.21
C ARG A 139 -7.05 -28.22 -38.50
N GLN A 140 -7.52 -26.99 -38.80
CA GLN A 140 -8.25 -26.70 -40.03
C GLN A 140 -7.37 -26.90 -41.27
N ASN A 141 -6.12 -26.45 -41.24
CA ASN A 141 -5.20 -26.66 -42.35
C ASN A 141 -4.93 -28.16 -42.59
N LYS A 142 -4.76 -28.94 -41.51
CA LYS A 142 -4.58 -30.39 -41.60
C LYS A 142 -5.81 -31.08 -42.19
N THR A 143 -7.03 -30.76 -41.74
CA THR A 143 -8.25 -31.36 -42.30
C THR A 143 -8.41 -31.03 -43.78
N HIS A 144 -8.12 -29.80 -44.21
CA HIS A 144 -8.15 -29.42 -45.63
C HIS A 144 -7.15 -30.22 -46.47
N LYS A 145 -5.91 -30.39 -45.98
CA LYS A 145 -4.88 -31.22 -46.65
C LYS A 145 -5.30 -32.69 -46.73
N ASP A 146 -5.80 -33.24 -45.63
CA ASP A 146 -6.25 -34.64 -45.55
C ASP A 146 -7.42 -34.91 -46.49
N VAL A 147 -8.37 -33.97 -46.62
CA VAL A 147 -9.48 -34.09 -47.57
C VAL A 147 -8.96 -34.10 -49.02
N ARG A 148 -7.99 -33.24 -49.35
CA ARG A 148 -7.40 -33.19 -50.71
C ARG A 148 -6.70 -34.50 -51.05
N ILE A 149 -5.90 -35.03 -50.12
CA ILE A 149 -5.19 -36.30 -50.29
C ILE A 149 -6.18 -37.47 -50.42
N ARG A 150 -7.19 -37.55 -49.55
CA ARG A 150 -8.25 -38.60 -49.65
C ARG A 150 -8.96 -38.58 -50.99
N ARG A 151 -9.30 -37.39 -51.51
CA ARG A 151 -9.92 -37.26 -52.85
C ARG A 151 -8.98 -37.66 -53.97
N PHE A 152 -7.69 -37.35 -53.86
CA PHE A 152 -6.68 -37.78 -54.83
C PHE A 152 -6.54 -39.31 -54.82
N MET A 153 -6.35 -39.91 -53.64
CA MET A 153 -6.24 -41.36 -53.48
C MET A 153 -7.48 -42.09 -54.00
N GLY A 154 -8.68 -41.56 -53.74
CA GLY A 154 -9.91 -42.15 -54.28
C GLY A 154 -10.00 -42.07 -55.81
N ARG A 155 -9.48 -41.02 -56.44
CA ARG A 155 -9.37 -40.95 -57.92
C ARG A 155 -8.35 -41.96 -58.45
N LEU A 156 -7.17 -42.02 -57.83
CA LEU A 156 -6.12 -42.96 -58.20
C LEU A 156 -6.61 -44.41 -58.10
N GLN A 157 -7.27 -44.77 -57.00
CA GLN A 157 -7.84 -46.09 -56.80
C GLN A 157 -8.88 -46.46 -57.86
N ARG A 158 -9.74 -45.51 -58.26
CA ARG A 158 -10.70 -45.74 -59.36
C ARG A 158 -10.01 -45.95 -60.70
N SER A 159 -8.98 -45.16 -61.01
CA SER A 159 -8.20 -45.34 -62.24
C SER A 159 -7.49 -46.69 -62.27
N LEU A 160 -6.87 -47.10 -61.15
CA LEU A 160 -6.24 -48.42 -61.02
C LEU A 160 -7.25 -49.56 -61.18
N LYS A 161 -8.44 -49.43 -60.57
CA LYS A 161 -9.51 -50.40 -60.74
C LYS A 161 -9.98 -50.48 -62.19
N ALA A 162 -10.18 -49.36 -62.87
CA ALA A 162 -10.59 -49.36 -64.28
C ALA A 162 -9.54 -50.01 -65.19
N LEU A 163 -8.25 -49.77 -64.92
CA LEU A 163 -7.15 -50.43 -65.63
C LEU A 163 -7.14 -51.94 -65.37
N ALA A 164 -7.29 -52.36 -64.11
CA ALA A 164 -7.37 -53.77 -63.76
C ALA A 164 -8.58 -54.45 -64.43
N ASP A 165 -9.74 -53.81 -64.40
CA ASP A 165 -10.96 -54.33 -65.04
C ASP A 165 -10.77 -54.44 -66.57
N MET A 166 -10.06 -53.50 -67.20
CA MET A 166 -9.70 -53.59 -68.63
C MET A 166 -8.72 -54.72 -68.96
N LEU A 167 -7.88 -55.14 -68.02
CA LEU A 167 -6.95 -56.26 -68.20
C LEU A 167 -7.63 -57.61 -68.03
N VAL A 168 -8.66 -57.70 -67.18
CA VAL A 168 -9.37 -58.94 -66.88
C VAL A 168 -10.50 -59.22 -67.89
N MET A 169 -11.06 -58.20 -68.52
CA MET A 169 -12.11 -58.36 -69.53
C MET A 169 -11.59 -59.07 -70.78
N ASP A 170 -12.25 -60.18 -71.13
CA ASP A 170 -11.99 -60.93 -72.37
C ASP A 170 -13.00 -60.56 -73.46
N GLY A 171 -12.53 -59.82 -74.48
CA GLY A 171 -13.34 -59.45 -75.65
C GLY A 171 -13.78 -60.65 -76.51
N CYS A 172 -13.19 -61.83 -76.34
CA CYS A 172 -13.51 -63.04 -77.09
C CYS A 172 -14.54 -63.94 -76.38
N ALA A 173 -14.98 -63.60 -75.16
CA ALA A 173 -15.87 -64.44 -74.35
C ALA A 173 -17.19 -64.83 -75.08
N ASN A 174 -17.74 -63.93 -75.91
CA ASN A 174 -18.99 -64.16 -76.64
C ASN A 174 -18.79 -64.72 -78.07
N LYS A 175 -17.58 -65.16 -78.43
CA LYS A 175 -17.23 -65.69 -79.77
C LYS A 175 -17.70 -64.79 -80.93
N PRO A 176 -17.26 -63.52 -80.98
CA PRO A 176 -17.78 -62.56 -81.95
C PRO A 176 -17.29 -62.77 -83.40
N CYS A 177 -16.22 -63.53 -83.61
CA CYS A 177 -15.68 -63.80 -84.95
C CYS A 177 -16.53 -64.83 -85.69
N GLN A 178 -17.00 -64.47 -86.88
CA GLN A 178 -17.82 -65.34 -87.72
C GLN A 178 -16.97 -66.16 -88.71
N HIS A 179 -17.58 -67.13 -89.38
CA HIS A 179 -16.99 -67.86 -90.50
C HIS A 179 -15.68 -68.63 -90.20
N GLY A 180 -15.52 -69.10 -88.96
CA GLY A 180 -14.35 -69.88 -88.55
C GLY A 180 -13.08 -69.04 -88.30
N GLY A 181 -13.20 -67.71 -88.17
CA GLY A 181 -12.08 -66.85 -87.78
C GLY A 181 -11.62 -67.07 -86.33
N THR A 182 -10.33 -66.93 -86.08
CA THR A 182 -9.74 -67.04 -84.74
C THR A 182 -9.81 -65.69 -84.02
N CYS A 183 -10.37 -65.67 -82.80
CA CYS A 183 -10.48 -64.47 -81.99
C CYS A 183 -9.22 -64.25 -81.14
N LEU A 184 -8.65 -63.04 -81.21
CA LEU A 184 -7.54 -62.60 -80.36
C LEU A 184 -8.03 -61.48 -79.43
N PRO A 185 -8.01 -61.70 -78.09
CA PRO A 185 -8.45 -60.68 -77.15
C PRO A 185 -7.46 -59.51 -77.13
N ARG A 186 -7.99 -58.30 -76.93
CA ARG A 186 -7.24 -57.06 -76.72
C ARG A 186 -7.72 -56.41 -75.44
N PHE A 187 -7.10 -55.30 -75.04
CA PHE A 187 -7.46 -54.60 -73.81
C PHE A 187 -8.96 -54.23 -73.77
N GLY A 188 -9.64 -54.62 -72.70
CA GLY A 188 -11.06 -54.40 -72.47
C GLY A 188 -11.95 -55.26 -73.36
N LYS A 189 -13.04 -54.66 -73.87
CA LYS A 189 -14.00 -55.36 -74.75
C LYS A 189 -13.53 -55.48 -76.21
N LYS A 190 -12.29 -55.07 -76.50
CA LYS A 190 -11.76 -55.06 -77.87
C LYS A 190 -11.24 -56.45 -78.21
N TYR A 191 -11.42 -56.83 -79.47
CA TYR A 191 -10.92 -58.09 -80.02
C TYR A 191 -10.56 -57.88 -81.48
N ASN A 192 -9.65 -58.72 -81.98
CA ASN A 192 -9.34 -58.80 -83.39
C ASN A 192 -9.70 -60.20 -83.89
N CYS A 193 -10.29 -60.29 -85.08
CA CYS A 193 -10.54 -61.56 -85.75
C CYS A 193 -9.46 -61.78 -86.80
N LEU A 194 -8.81 -62.93 -86.75
CA LEU A 194 -7.94 -63.40 -87.81
C LEU A 194 -8.76 -64.32 -88.73
N CYS A 195 -9.02 -63.84 -89.93
CA CYS A 195 -9.68 -64.64 -90.96
C CYS A 195 -8.68 -65.66 -91.53
N PRO A 196 -9.12 -66.90 -91.80
CA PRO A 196 -8.27 -67.89 -92.44
C PRO A 196 -7.98 -67.48 -93.90
N PRO A 197 -6.86 -67.92 -94.50
CA PRO A 197 -6.36 -67.43 -95.79
C PRO A 197 -7.30 -67.66 -96.99
N TYR A 198 -8.32 -68.52 -96.85
CA TYR A 198 -9.32 -68.80 -97.86
C TYR A 198 -10.58 -67.90 -97.77
N ARG A 199 -10.63 -66.94 -96.84
CA ARG A 199 -11.63 -65.86 -96.82
C ARG A 199 -11.02 -64.55 -96.34
N THR A 200 -11.06 -63.53 -97.18
CA THR A 200 -10.79 -62.12 -96.82
C THR A 200 -12.06 -61.40 -96.44
#